data_AF-A0A7S3C0J7-F1
#
_entry.id   AF-A0A7S3C0J7-F1
#
_cell.length_a   1.000
_cell.length_b   1.000
_cell.length_c   1.000
_cell.angle_alpha   90.00
_cell.angle_beta   90.00
_cell.angle_gamma   90.00
#
_symmetry.space_group_name_H-M   'P 1'
#
loop_
_entity.id
_entity.type
_entity.pdbx_description
1 polymer ?
#
loop_
_entity_poly.entity_id
_entity_poly.type
_entity_poly.pdbx_seq_one_letter_code
_entity_poly.pdbx_strand_id
1 'polypeptide(L)'
;VPTGPGQCRLLVRVVFEVSKLPIPLKWILTYAFTRQPIWWTHLTTHKILEDDNFFLHAQGHTYRNGHGSVLAPDWARRVYLPTNSDAMVAAFRRWIDAYTSGRGAPWSKYYLPGAGGDGAAAPLRQASKAAVLERYDSHVAHCSACSGALVAARRLQHIAEGGVAAALLAAGVFARARAVALVLAAVGFVVARACVGLDELMRLGKYPPPRNV
;
A
#
# COMPACT_ATOMS: atom_id res chain seq x y z
N VAL A 1 -1.73 6.51 -13.49
CA VAL A 1 -2.67 7.45 -14.13
C VAL A 1 -2.66 8.78 -13.36
N PRO A 2 -2.29 9.91 -13.96
CA PRO A 2 -2.34 11.21 -13.29
C PRO A 2 -3.78 11.56 -12.89
N THR A 3 -3.99 12.02 -11.66
CA THR A 3 -5.31 12.45 -11.16
C THR A 3 -5.37 13.92 -10.79
N GLY A 4 -4.20 14.57 -10.67
CA GLY A 4 -4.04 15.99 -10.40
C GLY A 4 -2.56 16.32 -10.23
N PRO A 5 -2.18 17.60 -10.09
CA PRO A 5 -0.81 17.98 -9.77
C PRO A 5 -0.34 17.29 -8.48
N GLY A 6 0.72 16.48 -8.58
CA GLY A 6 1.32 15.76 -7.46
C GLY A 6 0.58 14.49 -7.06
N GLN A 7 -0.44 14.09 -7.83
CA GLN A 7 -1.28 12.95 -7.53
C GLN A 7 -1.35 12.01 -8.73
N CYS A 8 -1.22 10.72 -8.45
CA CYS A 8 -1.45 9.68 -9.44
C CYS A 8 -2.12 8.48 -8.80
N ARG A 9 -2.98 7.82 -9.59
CA ARG A 9 -3.52 6.51 -9.29
C ARG A 9 -2.59 5.46 -9.91
N LEU A 10 -1.96 4.65 -9.07
CA LEU A 10 -1.22 3.48 -9.51
C LEU A 10 -2.19 2.33 -9.75
N LEU A 11 -2.02 1.62 -10.86
CA LEU A 11 -2.78 0.42 -11.19
C LEU A 11 -1.78 -0.71 -11.38
N VAL A 12 -1.92 -1.78 -10.60
CA VAL A 12 -1.05 -2.95 -10.68
C VAL A 12 -1.91 -4.16 -10.98
N ARG A 13 -1.52 -4.92 -12.00
CA ARG A 13 -2.08 -6.23 -12.31
C ARG A 13 -0.93 -7.20 -12.47
N VAL A 14 -0.86 -8.18 -11.58
CA VAL A 14 0.12 -9.26 -11.65
C VAL A 14 -0.55 -10.47 -12.29
N VAL A 15 0.07 -11.01 -13.34
CA VAL A 15 -0.42 -12.19 -14.06
C VAL A 15 0.63 -13.29 -13.92
N PHE A 16 0.21 -14.45 -13.41
CA PHE A 16 1.06 -15.63 -13.30
C PHE A 16 0.61 -16.68 -14.31
N GLU A 17 1.55 -17.18 -15.11
CA GLU A 17 1.34 -18.31 -16.01
C GLU A 17 1.75 -19.60 -15.29
N VAL A 18 0.76 -20.42 -14.92
CA VAL A 18 0.97 -21.67 -14.16
C VAL A 18 0.70 -22.93 -14.97
N SER A 19 0.28 -22.82 -16.24
CA SER A 19 -0.08 -23.98 -17.06
C SER A 19 1.11 -24.91 -17.35
N LYS A 20 2.32 -24.34 -17.44
CA LYS A 20 3.56 -25.04 -17.77
C LYS A 20 4.24 -25.71 -16.56
N LEU A 21 3.68 -25.55 -15.36
CA LEU A 21 4.28 -26.12 -14.16
C LEU A 21 3.92 -27.61 -14.01
N PRO A 22 4.84 -28.45 -13.50
CA PRO A 22 4.56 -29.85 -13.25
C PRO A 22 3.52 -30.04 -12.14
N ILE A 23 2.81 -31.17 -12.17
CA ILE A 23 1.98 -31.63 -11.07
C ILE A 23 2.93 -32.15 -9.96
N PRO A 24 2.72 -31.81 -8.67
CA PRO A 24 1.55 -31.15 -8.08
C PRO A 24 1.65 -29.61 -7.98
N LEU A 25 2.80 -29.01 -8.30
CA LEU A 25 3.05 -27.58 -8.11
C LEU A 25 2.01 -26.69 -8.83
N LYS A 26 1.58 -27.09 -10.03
CA LYS A 26 0.47 -26.43 -10.75
C LYS A 26 -0.80 -26.32 -9.89
N TRP A 27 -1.22 -27.41 -9.26
CA TRP A 27 -2.45 -27.44 -8.44
C TRP A 27 -2.30 -26.59 -7.19
N ILE A 28 -1.16 -26.73 -6.52
CA ILE A 28 -0.84 -25.97 -5.31
C ILE A 28 -0.89 -24.47 -5.61
N LEU A 29 -0.21 -24.02 -6.66
CA LEU A 29 -0.17 -22.60 -7.01
C LEU A 29 -1.51 -22.10 -7.56
N THR A 30 -2.21 -22.90 -8.37
CA THR A 30 -3.56 -22.52 -8.83
C THR A 30 -4.49 -22.31 -7.64
N TYR A 31 -4.49 -23.22 -6.66
CA TYR A 31 -5.27 -23.07 -5.44
C TYR A 31 -4.82 -21.83 -4.64
N ALA A 32 -3.51 -21.67 -4.43
CA ALA A 32 -2.94 -20.55 -3.70
C ALA A 32 -3.21 -19.18 -4.34
N PHE A 33 -3.45 -19.09 -5.65
CA PHE A 33 -3.76 -17.82 -6.31
C PHE A 33 -5.25 -17.59 -6.56
N THR A 34 -6.07 -18.65 -6.68
CA THR A 34 -7.50 -18.51 -7.02
C THR A 34 -8.43 -18.59 -5.82
N ARG A 35 -8.02 -19.21 -4.71
CA ARG A 35 -8.87 -19.42 -3.53
C ARG A 35 -8.60 -18.42 -2.41
N GLN A 36 -7.62 -17.55 -2.55
CA GLN A 36 -7.34 -16.52 -1.56
C GLN A 36 -8.38 -15.40 -1.66
N PRO A 37 -8.82 -14.83 -0.53
CA PRO A 37 -9.64 -13.64 -0.57
C PRO A 37 -8.95 -12.51 -1.33
N ILE A 38 -9.68 -11.80 -2.19
CA ILE A 38 -9.12 -10.73 -3.02
C ILE A 38 -8.44 -9.65 -2.16
N TRP A 39 -9.06 -9.25 -1.05
CA TRP A 39 -8.51 -8.26 -0.13
C TRP A 39 -7.13 -8.66 0.43
N TRP A 40 -6.90 -9.96 0.65
CA TRP A 40 -5.61 -10.45 1.15
C TRP A 40 -4.51 -10.19 0.14
N THR A 41 -4.77 -10.51 -1.14
CA THR A 41 -3.82 -10.26 -2.22
C THR A 41 -3.53 -8.76 -2.35
N HIS A 42 -4.54 -7.90 -2.24
CA HIS A 42 -4.34 -6.44 -2.26
C HIS A 42 -3.43 -5.97 -1.12
N LEU A 43 -3.67 -6.41 0.12
CA LEU A 43 -2.81 -6.03 1.25
C LEU A 43 -1.35 -6.46 1.05
N THR A 44 -1.12 -7.65 0.49
CA THR A 44 0.25 -8.11 0.21
C THR A 44 0.95 -7.28 -0.86
N THR A 45 0.24 -6.87 -1.92
CA THR A 45 0.81 -6.02 -2.98
C THR A 45 1.03 -4.58 -2.49
N HIS A 46 0.10 -4.04 -1.69
CA HIS A 46 0.25 -2.68 -1.12
C HIS A 46 1.50 -2.54 -0.26
N LYS A 47 1.85 -3.56 0.52
CA LYS A 47 3.06 -3.55 1.33
C LYS A 47 4.32 -3.23 0.51
N ILE A 48 4.44 -3.79 -0.70
CA ILE A 48 5.58 -3.53 -1.59
C ILE A 48 5.62 -2.04 -2.01
N LEU A 49 4.46 -1.48 -2.33
CA LEU A 49 4.35 -0.09 -2.80
C LEU A 49 4.55 0.92 -1.66
N GLU A 50 4.09 0.59 -0.47
CA GLU A 50 4.23 1.43 0.72
C GLU A 50 5.69 1.62 1.13
N ASP A 51 6.51 0.59 0.92
CA ASP A 51 7.96 0.65 1.20
C ASP A 51 8.63 1.71 0.32
N ASP A 52 8.21 1.85 -0.94
CA ASP A 52 8.72 2.85 -1.87
C ASP A 52 8.08 4.22 -1.69
N ASN A 53 6.81 4.30 -1.28
CA ASN A 53 6.04 5.55 -1.20
C ASN A 53 6.73 6.63 -0.36
N PHE A 54 7.33 6.25 0.78
CA PHE A 54 8.07 7.22 1.61
C PHE A 54 9.29 7.79 0.89
N PHE A 55 10.06 6.92 0.22
CA PHE A 55 11.25 7.35 -0.54
C PHE A 55 10.86 8.18 -1.75
N LEU A 56 9.86 7.76 -2.52
CA LEU A 56 9.37 8.49 -3.69
C LEU A 56 8.84 9.87 -3.30
N HIS A 57 8.12 9.96 -2.17
CA HIS A 57 7.66 11.24 -1.64
C HIS A 57 8.85 12.12 -1.29
N ALA A 58 9.76 11.66 -0.41
CA ALA A 58 10.90 12.45 0.05
C ALA A 58 11.87 12.83 -1.08
N GLN A 59 12.28 11.87 -1.92
CA GLN A 59 13.16 12.10 -3.06
C GLN A 59 12.52 13.02 -4.10
N GLY A 60 11.21 12.87 -4.34
CA GLY A 60 10.45 13.74 -5.22
C GLY A 60 10.48 15.20 -4.76
N HIS A 61 10.36 15.46 -3.45
CA HIS A 61 10.51 16.81 -2.88
C HIS A 61 11.93 17.34 -3.04
N THR A 62 12.95 16.58 -2.62
CA THR A 62 14.36 16.97 -2.70
C THR A 62 14.77 17.28 -4.14
N TYR A 63 14.35 16.46 -5.10
CA TYR A 63 14.65 16.63 -6.51
C TYR A 63 14.01 17.89 -7.14
N ARG A 64 12.93 18.40 -6.54
CA ARG A 64 12.16 19.57 -7.00
C ARG A 64 12.52 20.87 -6.30
N ASN A 65 13.13 20.82 -5.11
CA ASN A 65 13.48 22.00 -4.34
C ASN A 65 14.47 22.89 -5.12
N GLY A 66 14.08 24.14 -5.39
CA GLY A 66 14.93 25.15 -6.01
C GLY A 66 14.94 25.19 -7.54
N HIS A 67 14.10 24.41 -8.23
CA HIS A 67 14.15 24.30 -9.69
C HIS A 67 12.79 24.52 -10.37
N GLY A 68 12.80 25.34 -11.42
CA GLY A 68 11.58 25.77 -12.12
C GLY A 68 10.88 24.67 -12.91
N SER A 69 11.55 23.59 -13.30
CA SER A 69 10.95 22.49 -14.06
C SER A 69 11.29 21.13 -13.43
N VAL A 70 10.25 20.31 -13.23
CA VAL A 70 10.34 18.98 -12.61
C VAL A 70 11.27 18.05 -13.39
N LEU A 71 11.49 18.27 -14.69
CA LEU A 71 12.31 17.40 -15.56
C LEU A 71 13.20 18.21 -16.50
N ALA A 72 13.70 19.36 -16.07
CA ALA A 72 14.66 20.13 -16.85
C ALA A 72 15.92 19.28 -17.16
N PRO A 73 16.60 19.57 -18.29
CA PRO A 73 17.76 18.81 -18.78
C PRO A 73 18.99 18.87 -17.85
N ASP A 74 18.91 19.62 -16.76
CA ASP A 74 19.92 19.69 -15.69
C ASP A 74 19.86 18.49 -14.72
N TRP A 75 19.04 17.47 -14.98
CA TRP A 75 18.91 16.29 -14.12
C TRP A 75 20.26 15.64 -13.80
N ALA A 76 21.21 15.66 -14.73
CA ALA A 76 22.56 15.08 -14.55
C ALA A 76 23.36 15.75 -13.42
N ARG A 77 23.01 16.98 -13.01
CA ARG A 77 23.62 17.66 -11.86
C ARG A 77 22.94 17.31 -10.53
N ARG A 78 21.78 16.65 -10.58
CA ARG A 78 20.88 16.41 -9.44
C ARG A 78 20.84 14.96 -8.98
N VAL A 79 21.20 14.03 -9.86
CA VAL A 79 21.23 12.60 -9.57
C VAL A 79 22.66 12.09 -9.60
N TYR A 80 23.01 11.27 -8.61
CA TYR A 80 24.29 10.59 -8.56
C TYR A 80 24.14 9.19 -9.15
N LEU A 81 24.77 8.94 -10.31
CA LEU A 81 24.68 7.69 -11.07
C LEU A 81 26.11 7.14 -11.33
N PRO A 82 26.82 6.67 -10.29
CA PRO A 82 28.25 6.40 -10.36
C PRO A 82 28.61 5.08 -11.03
N THR A 83 27.66 4.16 -11.24
CA THR A 83 27.96 2.80 -11.69
C THR A 83 27.33 2.47 -13.04
N ASN A 84 27.85 1.42 -13.69
CA ASN A 84 27.26 0.89 -14.91
C ASN A 84 25.82 0.37 -14.70
N SER A 85 25.45 0.00 -13.47
CA SER A 85 24.08 -0.41 -13.13
C SER A 85 23.08 0.73 -13.31
N ASP A 86 23.53 1.98 -13.29
CA ASP A 86 22.71 3.18 -13.45
C ASP A 86 22.49 3.57 -14.92
N ALA A 87 23.11 2.85 -15.87
CA ALA A 87 23.12 3.21 -17.28
C ALA A 87 21.71 3.37 -17.87
N MET A 88 20.75 2.54 -17.44
CA MET A 88 19.36 2.62 -17.91
C MET A 88 18.61 3.82 -17.35
N VAL A 89 18.90 4.24 -16.12
CA VAL A 89 18.35 5.48 -15.55
C VAL A 89 18.82 6.68 -16.38
N ALA A 90 20.13 6.73 -16.68
CA ALA A 90 20.70 7.79 -17.50
C ALA A 90 20.18 7.78 -18.95
N ALA A 91 20.04 6.60 -19.56
CA ALA A 91 19.50 6.45 -20.91
C ALA A 91 18.03 6.90 -20.99
N PHE A 92 17.22 6.52 -20.01
CA PHE A 92 15.81 6.94 -19.93
C PHE A 92 15.67 8.46 -19.80
N ARG A 93 16.51 9.10 -18.97
CA ARG A 93 16.51 10.56 -18.81
C ARG A 93 16.90 11.28 -20.11
N ARG A 94 17.97 10.83 -20.79
CA ARG A 94 18.36 11.36 -22.11
C ARG A 94 17.27 11.18 -23.17
N TRP A 95 16.56 10.06 -23.14
CA TRP A 95 15.44 9.82 -24.05
C TRP A 95 14.29 10.82 -23.82
N ILE A 96 13.96 11.14 -22.56
CA ILE A 96 12.97 12.19 -22.25
C ILE A 96 13.42 13.55 -22.78
N ASP A 97 14.69 13.92 -22.57
CA ASP A 97 15.22 15.20 -23.05
C ASP A 97 15.12 15.30 -24.57
N ALA A 98 15.52 14.25 -25.30
CA ALA A 98 15.43 14.19 -26.75
C ALA A 98 13.99 14.28 -27.24
N TYR A 99 13.08 13.50 -26.64
CA TYR A 99 11.67 13.46 -27.02
C TYR A 99 10.95 14.80 -26.76
N THR A 100 11.41 15.56 -25.76
CA THR A 100 10.79 16.83 -25.35
C THR A 100 11.54 18.07 -25.82
N SER A 101 12.61 17.89 -26.61
CA SER A 101 13.50 18.97 -27.05
C SER A 101 14.06 19.78 -25.87
N GLY A 102 14.43 19.10 -24.79
CA GLY A 102 14.97 19.72 -23.58
C GLY A 102 13.95 20.49 -22.74
N ARG A 103 12.65 20.41 -23.06
CA ARG A 103 11.58 21.04 -22.26
C ARG A 103 11.18 20.22 -21.04
N GLY A 104 11.72 19.01 -20.89
CA GLY A 104 11.32 18.04 -19.89
C GLY A 104 9.99 17.36 -20.25
N ALA A 105 9.63 16.28 -19.56
CA ALA A 105 8.50 15.46 -19.99
C ALA A 105 7.20 16.27 -20.15
N PRO A 106 6.30 15.93 -21.09
CA PRO A 106 5.17 16.79 -21.46
C PRO A 106 4.20 17.07 -20.30
N TRP A 107 4.15 16.20 -19.28
CA TRP A 107 3.34 16.41 -18.08
C TRP A 107 3.99 17.36 -17.05
N SER A 108 5.29 17.64 -17.16
CA SER A 108 6.01 18.54 -16.24
C SER A 108 5.49 19.98 -16.30
N LYS A 109 4.93 20.39 -17.44
CA LYS A 109 4.27 21.71 -17.59
C LYS A 109 3.11 21.91 -16.62
N TYR A 110 2.38 20.85 -16.26
CA TYR A 110 1.27 20.92 -15.29
C TYR A 110 1.73 21.07 -13.83
N TYR A 111 3.05 21.08 -13.60
CA TYR A 111 3.66 21.29 -12.30
C TYR A 111 4.39 22.63 -12.19
N LEU A 112 4.39 23.43 -13.26
CA LEU A 112 4.96 24.78 -13.24
C LEU A 112 3.98 25.72 -12.51
N PRO A 113 4.48 26.61 -11.64
CA PRO A 113 3.68 27.72 -11.14
C PRO A 113 3.06 28.49 -12.32
N GLY A 114 1.72 28.57 -12.36
CA GLY A 114 0.99 29.37 -13.36
C GLY A 114 0.65 28.69 -14.70
N ALA A 115 0.87 27.39 -14.86
CA ALA A 115 0.66 26.69 -16.15
C ALA A 115 -0.67 25.92 -16.28
N GLY A 116 -1.59 26.08 -15.34
CA GLY A 116 -2.97 25.58 -15.42
C GLY A 116 -3.87 26.52 -14.62
N GLY A 117 -5.05 26.82 -15.15
CA GLY A 117 -6.01 27.76 -14.55
C GLY A 117 -6.15 27.59 -13.04
N ASP A 118 -6.22 28.73 -12.39
CA ASP A 118 -6.63 28.96 -11.00
C ASP A 118 -5.71 28.35 -9.93
N GLY A 119 -4.71 29.16 -9.54
CA GLY A 119 -4.06 29.06 -8.24
C GLY A 119 -2.62 28.57 -8.31
N ALA A 120 -1.77 29.26 -7.56
CA ALA A 120 -0.35 28.99 -7.33
C ALA A 120 -0.02 27.49 -7.34
N ALA A 121 1.17 27.12 -7.84
CA ALA A 121 1.73 25.78 -7.67
C ALA A 121 1.49 25.33 -6.23
N ALA A 122 0.46 24.50 -6.03
CA ALA A 122 0.06 24.14 -4.69
C ALA A 122 1.31 23.51 -4.07
N PRO A 123 1.81 24.03 -2.93
CA PRO A 123 2.98 23.48 -2.30
C PRO A 123 2.71 21.99 -2.14
N LEU A 124 3.63 21.17 -2.66
CA LEU A 124 3.48 19.74 -2.59
C LEU A 124 3.21 19.40 -1.12
N ARG A 125 2.07 18.79 -0.85
CA ARG A 125 1.66 18.42 0.50
C ARG A 125 2.82 17.65 1.11
N GLN A 126 3.56 18.23 2.05
CA GLN A 126 4.49 17.48 2.87
C GLN A 126 3.64 16.60 3.77
N ALA A 127 3.19 15.49 3.21
CA ALA A 127 2.45 14.48 3.95
C ALA A 127 3.37 13.96 5.06
N SER A 128 2.84 13.91 6.28
CA SER A 128 3.51 13.22 7.37
C SER A 128 3.73 11.76 6.98
N LYS A 129 4.71 11.10 7.61
CA LYS A 129 4.93 9.67 7.41
C LYS A 129 3.65 8.85 7.60
N ALA A 130 2.82 9.22 8.58
CA ALA A 130 1.53 8.59 8.82
C ALA A 130 0.55 8.79 7.65
N ALA A 131 0.53 9.97 7.03
CA ALA A 131 -0.30 10.25 5.86
C ALA A 131 0.21 9.54 4.59
N VAL A 132 1.51 9.28 4.46
CA VAL A 132 2.09 8.53 3.33
C VAL A 132 1.86 7.02 3.47
N LEU A 133 1.90 6.51 4.70
CA LEU A 133 1.64 5.10 5.02
C LEU A 133 0.16 4.80 5.25
N GLU A 134 -0.71 5.79 5.05
CA GLU A 134 -2.15 5.64 5.23
C GLU A 134 -2.74 4.80 4.09
N ARG A 135 -3.35 3.66 4.43
CA ARG A 135 -3.95 2.71 3.49
C ARG A 135 -5.46 2.84 3.42
N TYR A 136 -6.11 3.28 4.50
CA TYR A 136 -7.57 3.27 4.56
C TYR A 136 -8.18 4.21 3.51
N ASP A 137 -7.84 5.49 3.54
CA ASP A 137 -8.31 6.54 2.63
C ASP A 137 -7.70 6.38 1.24
N SER A 138 -6.45 5.91 1.14
CA SER A 138 -5.80 5.75 -0.17
C SER A 138 -6.33 4.54 -0.95
N HIS A 139 -6.88 3.54 -0.27
CA HIS A 139 -7.34 2.30 -0.89
C HIS A 139 -8.58 1.66 -0.27
N VAL A 140 -8.56 1.31 1.03
CA VAL A 140 -9.59 0.43 1.62
C VAL A 140 -10.99 1.01 1.51
N ALA A 141 -11.16 2.31 1.76
CA ALA A 141 -12.43 3.03 1.65
C ALA A 141 -13.03 2.99 0.23
N HIS A 142 -12.19 2.79 -0.78
CA HIS A 142 -12.57 2.81 -2.20
C HIS A 142 -12.60 1.42 -2.86
N CYS A 143 -12.18 0.37 -2.14
CA CYS A 143 -12.13 -1.00 -2.66
C CYS A 143 -13.19 -1.87 -1.98
N SER A 144 -14.20 -2.31 -2.72
CA SER A 144 -15.31 -3.13 -2.19
C SER A 144 -14.84 -4.42 -1.51
N ALA A 145 -13.79 -5.06 -2.03
CA ALA A 145 -13.22 -6.26 -1.42
C ALA A 145 -12.59 -5.97 -0.05
N CYS A 146 -11.80 -4.89 0.06
CA CYS A 146 -11.10 -4.53 1.29
C CYS A 146 -12.06 -3.90 2.31
N SER A 147 -12.95 -3.00 1.90
CA SER A 147 -13.95 -2.41 2.79
C SER A 147 -14.94 -3.46 3.31
N GLY A 148 -15.40 -4.37 2.45
CA GLY A 148 -16.24 -5.49 2.85
C GLY A 148 -15.56 -6.40 3.87
N ALA A 149 -14.27 -6.72 3.65
CA ALA A 149 -13.48 -7.49 4.60
C ALA A 149 -13.27 -6.78 5.94
N LEU A 150 -13.05 -5.46 5.93
CA LEU A 150 -12.94 -4.66 7.14
C LEU A 150 -14.24 -4.64 7.96
N VAL A 151 -15.39 -4.45 7.29
CA VAL A 151 -16.70 -4.51 7.92
C VAL A 151 -16.95 -5.89 8.52
N ALA A 152 -16.63 -6.96 7.79
CA ALA A 152 -16.75 -8.33 8.29
C ALA A 152 -15.84 -8.58 9.50
N ALA A 153 -14.59 -8.10 9.47
CA ALA A 153 -13.63 -8.23 10.56
C ALA A 153 -14.13 -7.52 11.83
N ARG A 154 -14.63 -6.27 11.71
CA ARG A 154 -15.22 -5.53 12.85
C ARG A 154 -16.46 -6.22 13.41
N ARG A 155 -17.33 -6.72 12.54
CA ARG A 155 -18.51 -7.48 12.97
C ARG A 155 -18.10 -8.75 13.74
N LEU A 156 -17.13 -9.49 13.20
CA LEU A 156 -16.61 -10.70 13.85
C LEU A 156 -15.92 -10.38 15.18
N GLN A 157 -15.19 -9.26 15.25
CA GLN A 157 -14.59 -8.76 16.50
C GLN A 157 -15.66 -8.59 17.59
N HIS A 158 -16.74 -7.85 17.30
CA HIS A 158 -17.79 -7.61 18.29
C HIS A 158 -18.54 -8.88 18.71
N ILE A 159 -18.78 -9.79 17.75
CA ILE A 159 -19.37 -11.10 18.06
C ILE A 159 -18.44 -11.91 18.97
N ALA A 160 -17.14 -11.90 18.68
CA ALA A 160 -16.14 -12.60 19.48
C ALA A 160 -16.02 -12.01 20.89
N GLU A 161 -15.95 -10.68 21.03
CA GLU A 161 -15.93 -9.97 22.32
C GLU A 161 -17.18 -10.29 23.17
N GLY A 162 -18.37 -10.24 22.57
CA GLY A 162 -19.61 -10.64 23.24
C GLY A 162 -19.60 -12.13 23.64
N GLY A 163 -19.09 -13.00 22.78
CA GLY A 163 -18.92 -14.42 23.05
C GLY A 163 -17.96 -14.69 24.21
N VAL A 164 -16.87 -13.94 24.33
CA VAL A 164 -15.93 -14.00 25.46
C VAL A 164 -16.64 -13.65 26.75
N ALA A 165 -17.37 -12.54 26.80
CA ALA A 165 -18.10 -12.11 27.99
C ALA A 165 -19.13 -13.18 28.42
N ALA A 166 -19.92 -13.69 27.49
CA ALA A 166 -20.91 -14.74 27.75
C ALA A 166 -20.26 -16.04 28.27
N ALA A 167 -19.14 -16.44 27.68
CA ALA A 167 -18.41 -17.65 28.08
C ALA A 167 -17.79 -17.50 29.48
N LEU A 168 -17.22 -16.34 29.82
CA LEU A 168 -16.70 -16.08 31.16
C LEU A 168 -17.81 -16.08 32.23
N LEU A 169 -18.97 -15.51 31.92
CA LEU A 169 -20.15 -15.59 32.80
C LEU A 169 -20.60 -17.04 33.00
N ALA A 170 -20.72 -17.82 31.92
CA ALA A 170 -21.08 -19.23 32.00
C ALA A 170 -20.06 -20.05 32.82
N ALA A 171 -18.77 -19.74 32.72
CA ALA A 171 -17.72 -20.38 33.52
C ALA A 171 -17.82 -20.07 35.03
N GLY A 172 -18.37 -18.91 35.39
CA GLY A 172 -18.64 -18.51 36.77
C GLY A 172 -19.90 -19.15 37.36
N VAL A 173 -20.94 -19.35 36.55
CA VAL A 173 -22.25 -19.87 36.99
C VAL A 173 -22.33 -21.40 36.93
N PHE A 174 -21.81 -22.02 35.87
CA PHE A 174 -21.98 -23.44 35.59
C PHE A 174 -20.69 -24.23 35.79
N ALA A 175 -20.47 -24.75 37.00
CA ALA A 175 -19.26 -25.52 37.35
C ALA A 175 -18.97 -26.67 36.38
N ARG A 176 -20.00 -27.40 35.91
CA ARG A 176 -19.87 -28.52 34.97
C ARG A 176 -19.42 -28.09 33.56
N ALA A 177 -19.71 -26.87 33.15
CA ALA A 177 -19.35 -26.34 31.82
C ALA A 177 -18.09 -25.44 31.87
N ARG A 178 -17.51 -25.23 33.06
CA ARG A 178 -16.43 -24.25 33.29
C ARG A 178 -15.24 -24.44 32.35
N ALA A 179 -14.75 -25.66 32.19
CA ALA A 179 -13.58 -25.92 31.34
C ALA A 179 -13.87 -25.56 29.86
N VAL A 180 -15.01 -26.01 29.32
CA VAL A 180 -15.42 -25.72 27.94
C VAL A 180 -15.64 -24.21 27.74
N ALA A 181 -16.30 -23.57 28.68
CA ALA A 181 -16.56 -22.13 28.63
C ALA A 181 -15.26 -21.31 28.65
N LEU A 182 -14.26 -21.68 29.46
CA LEU A 182 -12.94 -21.04 29.44
C LEU A 182 -12.19 -21.23 28.11
N VAL A 183 -12.29 -22.42 27.49
CA VAL A 183 -11.71 -22.66 26.16
C VAL A 183 -12.38 -21.77 25.10
N LEU A 184 -13.70 -21.68 25.10
CA LEU A 184 -14.44 -20.80 24.18
C LEU A 184 -14.09 -19.32 24.40
N ALA A 185 -13.93 -18.88 25.64
CA ALA A 185 -13.47 -17.53 25.96
C ALA A 185 -12.05 -17.29 25.42
N ALA A 186 -11.14 -18.24 25.58
CA ALA A 186 -9.78 -18.11 25.04
C ALA A 186 -9.77 -18.04 23.51
N VAL A 187 -10.52 -18.90 22.82
CA VAL A 187 -10.65 -18.89 21.35
C VAL A 187 -11.28 -17.59 20.87
N GLY A 188 -12.39 -17.16 21.49
CA GLY A 188 -13.05 -15.90 21.17
C GLY A 188 -12.11 -14.70 21.34
N PHE A 189 -11.31 -14.69 22.40
CA PHE A 189 -10.31 -13.65 22.62
C PHE A 189 -9.26 -13.62 21.50
N VAL A 190 -8.70 -14.77 21.12
CA VAL A 190 -7.74 -14.87 20.01
C VAL A 190 -8.35 -14.36 18.70
N VAL A 191 -9.61 -14.73 18.39
CA VAL A 191 -10.31 -14.25 17.21
C VAL A 191 -10.51 -12.73 17.24
N ALA A 192 -10.94 -12.17 18.38
CA ALA A 192 -11.11 -10.73 18.54
C ALA A 192 -9.77 -9.99 18.33
N ARG A 193 -8.67 -10.48 18.92
CA ARG A 193 -7.33 -9.89 18.73
C ARG A 193 -6.85 -9.99 17.28
N ALA A 194 -7.12 -11.10 16.60
CA ALA A 194 -6.81 -11.24 15.18
C ALA A 194 -7.59 -10.24 14.32
N CYS A 195 -8.87 -10.00 14.63
CA CYS A 195 -9.69 -9.00 13.93
C CYS A 195 -9.18 -7.57 14.16
N VAL A 196 -8.76 -7.23 15.38
CA VAL A 196 -8.13 -5.93 15.68
C VAL A 196 -6.83 -5.75 14.89
N GLY A 197 -5.98 -6.78 14.87
CA GLY A 197 -4.75 -6.74 14.07
C GLY A 197 -5.04 -6.57 12.57
N LEU A 198 -6.11 -7.19 12.06
CA LEU A 198 -6.52 -6.99 10.67
C LEU A 198 -7.05 -5.58 10.41
N ASP A 199 -7.83 -4.99 11.31
CA ASP A 199 -8.30 -3.60 11.22
C ASP A 199 -7.12 -2.63 11.18
N GLU A 200 -6.17 -2.79 12.10
CA GLU A 200 -4.94 -1.99 12.16
C GLU A 200 -4.12 -2.12 10.87
N LEU A 201 -3.94 -3.36 10.38
CA LEU A 201 -3.29 -3.58 9.10
C LEU A 201 -4.05 -2.86 7.99
N MET A 202 -5.36 -2.99 7.87
CA MET A 202 -6.10 -2.32 6.80
C MET A 202 -6.03 -0.79 6.84
N ARG A 203 -5.74 -0.20 8.00
CA ARG A 203 -5.49 1.24 8.13
C ARG A 203 -4.05 1.60 7.81
N LEU A 204 -3.07 1.06 8.52
CA LEU A 204 -1.70 1.57 8.43
C LEU A 204 -0.73 0.56 7.80
N GLY A 205 0.09 1.07 6.87
CA GLY A 205 1.27 0.39 6.41
C GLY A 205 2.27 0.16 7.54
N LYS A 206 2.90 -1.03 7.57
CA LYS A 206 3.91 -1.35 8.59
C LYS A 206 5.24 -0.69 8.20
N TYR A 207 5.79 0.12 9.11
CA TYR A 207 7.10 0.73 8.92
C TYR A 207 7.98 0.60 10.19
N PRO A 208 9.29 0.38 10.07
CA PRO A 208 10.04 0.17 8.82
C PRO A 208 9.65 -1.14 8.15
N PRO A 209 9.80 -1.24 6.80
CA PRO A 209 9.71 -2.52 6.12
C PRO A 209 10.55 -3.57 6.87
N PRO A 210 10.08 -4.82 6.97
CA PRO A 210 10.95 -5.90 7.40
C PRO A 210 12.12 -5.96 6.42
N ARG A 211 13.31 -5.62 6.92
CA ARG A 211 14.56 -5.80 6.17
C ARG A 211 15.00 -7.23 6.38
N ASN A 212 15.54 -7.86 5.34
CA ASN A 212 16.33 -9.06 5.51
C ASN A 212 17.55 -8.64 6.34
N VAL A 213 17.50 -8.93 7.64
CA VAL A 213 18.64 -8.80 8.57
C VAL A 213 19.38 -10.11 8.64
#